data_AF-A0A6L4ACX0-F1
#
_entry.id   AF-A0A6L4ACX0-F1
#
_cell.length_a   1.000
_cell.length_b   1.000
_cell.length_c   1.000
_cell.angle_alpha   90.00
_cell.angle_beta   90.00
_cell.angle_gamma   90.00
#
_symmetry.space_group_name_H-M   'P 1'
#
loop_
_entity.id
_entity.type
_entity.pdbx_description
1 polymer ?
#
loop_
_entity_poly.entity_id
_entity_poly.type
_entity_poly.pdbx_seq_one_letter_code
_entity_poly.pdbx_strand_id
1 'polypeptide(L)'
;VGKWVKYAKQIQEAGADALELNMYYIPTDPYMTGAQVEEQVIETVKAVKSALKIPIAIKLSPFYSNMAYMARRLSEYADGLVLFNRFYQPDIDLENLEVKPHVLLSTPQALRLPLRWIAILYGRVDADLAATGGVHEAEDVLKMVMAGANVTMMASALLKNGINHLQKIETDLVHWMETHEYKSIQQMRGSMSQQNTANPEAFERAQYMQAITHYRHPVG
;
A
#
# COMPACT_ATOMS: atom_id res chain seq x y z
N VAL A 1 21.72 -6.36 7.14
CA VAL A 1 21.02 -7.67 7.21
C VAL A 1 20.94 -8.27 8.63
N GLY A 2 22.04 -8.42 9.38
CA GLY A 2 22.05 -9.19 10.65
C GLY A 2 21.03 -8.78 11.73
N LYS A 3 20.73 -7.48 11.89
CA LYS A 3 19.71 -7.02 12.86
C LYS A 3 18.28 -7.42 12.45
N TRP A 4 17.95 -7.33 11.15
CA TRP A 4 16.63 -7.72 10.64
C TRP A 4 16.31 -9.17 10.94
N VAL A 5 17.22 -10.08 10.60
CA VAL A 5 17.06 -11.52 10.83
C VAL A 5 16.88 -11.83 12.31
N LYS A 6 17.64 -11.17 13.20
CA LYS A 6 17.53 -11.38 14.64
C LYS A 6 16.13 -11.03 15.17
N TYR A 7 15.63 -9.83 14.88
CA TYR A 7 14.31 -9.41 15.36
C TYR A 7 13.18 -10.22 14.72
N ALA A 8 13.30 -10.54 13.43
CA ALA A 8 12.35 -11.38 12.73
C ALA A 8 12.17 -12.74 13.42
N LYS A 9 13.27 -13.40 13.81
CA LYS A 9 13.20 -14.67 14.56
C LYS A 9 12.54 -14.51 15.92
N GLN A 10 12.88 -13.45 16.65
CA GLN A 10 12.26 -13.17 17.96
C GLN A 10 10.75 -12.97 17.86
N ILE A 11 10.28 -12.27 16.81
CA ILE A 11 8.83 -12.07 16.57
C ILE A 11 8.15 -13.40 16.24
N GLN A 12 8.77 -14.26 15.41
CA GLN A 12 8.25 -15.60 15.13
C GLN A 12 8.24 -16.49 16.39
N GLU A 13 9.31 -16.47 17.19
CA GLU A 13 9.42 -17.23 18.44
C GLU A 13 8.39 -16.76 19.48
N ALA A 14 7.97 -15.50 19.42
CA ALA A 14 6.86 -14.97 20.22
C ALA A 14 5.47 -15.41 19.73
N GLY A 15 5.38 -16.18 18.64
CA GLY A 15 4.14 -16.79 18.15
C GLY A 15 3.42 -16.01 17.05
N ALA A 16 4.08 -15.09 16.35
CA ALA A 16 3.46 -14.39 15.22
C ALA A 16 3.13 -15.35 14.06
N ASP A 17 1.92 -15.26 13.51
CA ASP A 17 1.49 -16.07 12.35
C ASP A 17 2.08 -15.60 11.02
N ALA A 18 2.46 -14.32 10.93
CA ALA A 18 3.07 -13.69 9.77
C ALA A 18 3.86 -12.44 10.19
N LEU A 19 4.74 -11.94 9.31
CA LEU A 19 5.55 -10.74 9.58
C LEU A 19 5.44 -9.71 8.45
N GLU A 20 4.99 -8.49 8.76
CA GLU A 20 5.13 -7.34 7.87
C GLU A 20 6.49 -6.65 8.11
N LEU A 21 7.35 -6.65 7.09
CA LEU A 21 8.61 -5.92 7.09
C LEU A 21 8.40 -4.52 6.52
N ASN A 22 8.45 -3.54 7.41
CA ASN A 22 8.45 -2.13 7.02
C ASN A 22 9.83 -1.72 6.49
N MET A 23 10.01 -1.78 5.17
CA MET A 23 11.24 -1.36 4.51
C MET A 23 11.33 0.18 4.45
N TYR A 24 11.63 0.77 5.60
CA TYR A 24 11.90 2.20 5.75
C TYR A 24 13.37 2.47 5.39
N TYR A 25 13.63 2.69 4.11
CA TYR A 25 14.96 3.03 3.61
C TYR A 25 14.89 4.24 2.68
N ILE A 26 15.62 5.29 3.03
CA ILE A 26 15.77 6.52 2.22
C ILE A 26 17.24 6.58 1.80
N PRO A 27 17.59 6.21 0.55
CA PRO A 27 18.95 6.34 0.06
C PRO A 27 19.28 7.83 -0.15
N THR A 28 20.23 8.35 0.63
CA THR A 28 20.64 9.77 0.57
C THR A 28 22.01 9.97 -0.06
N ASP A 29 22.75 8.89 -0.31
CA ASP A 29 24.04 8.94 -1.00
C ASP A 29 23.82 9.14 -2.51
N PRO A 30 24.23 10.28 -3.10
CA PRO A 30 24.03 10.56 -4.52
C PRO A 30 24.87 9.68 -5.46
N TYR A 31 25.88 8.96 -4.94
CA TYR A 31 26.72 8.06 -5.74
C TYR A 31 26.17 6.63 -5.79
N MET A 32 25.12 6.34 -5.00
CA MET A 32 24.46 5.05 -5.02
C MET A 32 23.48 4.97 -6.20
N THR A 33 23.66 3.96 -7.05
CA THR A 33 22.76 3.72 -8.20
C THR A 33 21.43 3.13 -7.76
N GLY A 34 20.37 3.33 -8.55
CA GLY A 34 19.07 2.71 -8.30
C GLY A 34 19.15 1.18 -8.23
N ALA A 35 19.98 0.55 -9.05
CA ALA A 35 20.18 -0.90 -9.02
C ALA A 35 20.78 -1.38 -7.69
N GLN A 36 21.72 -0.63 -7.11
CA GLN A 36 22.28 -0.95 -5.79
C GLN A 36 21.23 -0.81 -4.68
N VAL A 37 20.38 0.23 -4.75
CA VAL A 37 19.27 0.42 -3.80
C VAL A 37 18.29 -0.76 -3.86
N GLU A 38 17.90 -1.16 -5.07
CA GLU A 38 16.99 -2.28 -5.30
C GLU A 38 17.60 -3.61 -4.79
N GLU A 39 18.87 -3.88 -5.10
CA GLU A 39 19.52 -5.12 -4.67
C GLU A 39 19.64 -5.21 -3.14
N GLN A 40 19.98 -4.12 -2.47
CA GLN A 40 20.07 -4.10 -1.00
C GLN A 40 18.72 -4.44 -0.33
N VAL A 41 17.60 -3.95 -0.91
CA VAL A 41 16.25 -4.30 -0.43
C VAL A 41 15.97 -5.78 -0.66
N ILE A 42 16.24 -6.30 -1.86
CA ILE A 42 16.04 -7.72 -2.21
C ILE A 42 16.88 -8.64 -1.32
N GLU A 43 18.16 -8.35 -1.11
CA GLU A 43 19.04 -9.13 -0.23
C GLU A 43 18.53 -9.17 1.21
N THR A 44 17.99 -8.05 1.70
CA THR A 44 17.40 -7.99 3.04
C THR A 44 16.17 -8.89 3.13
N VAL A 45 15.28 -8.84 2.13
CA VAL A 45 14.07 -9.67 2.08
C VAL A 45 14.42 -11.15 1.97
N LYS A 46 15.34 -11.53 1.07
CA LYS A 46 15.85 -12.90 0.93
C LYS A 46 16.40 -13.45 2.23
N ALA A 47 17.21 -12.66 2.93
CA ALA A 47 17.81 -13.08 4.19
C ALA A 47 16.77 -13.30 5.29
N VAL A 48 15.73 -12.45 5.37
CA VAL A 48 14.63 -12.66 6.33
C VAL A 48 13.77 -13.85 5.94
N LYS A 49 13.35 -13.97 4.67
CA LYS A 49 12.57 -15.11 4.17
C LYS A 49 13.27 -16.43 4.46
N SER A 50 14.58 -16.51 4.23
CA SER A 50 15.37 -17.72 4.49
C SER A 50 15.49 -18.08 5.98
N ALA A 51 15.27 -17.12 6.87
CA ALA A 51 15.40 -17.30 8.30
C ALA A 51 14.08 -17.62 9.02
N LEU A 52 12.94 -17.42 8.36
CA LEU A 52 11.60 -17.60 8.91
C LEU A 52 10.87 -18.79 8.27
N LYS A 53 9.90 -19.31 9.01
CA LYS A 53 8.96 -20.36 8.58
C LYS A 53 7.55 -19.81 8.34
N ILE A 54 7.26 -18.60 8.84
CA ILE A 54 5.99 -17.91 8.66
C ILE A 54 6.00 -17.04 7.40
N PRO A 55 4.82 -16.73 6.81
CA PRO A 55 4.72 -15.81 5.68
C PRO A 55 5.25 -14.41 6.01
N ILE A 56 5.82 -13.75 5.01
CA ILE A 56 6.30 -12.37 5.12
C ILE A 56 5.61 -11.46 4.12
N ALA A 57 5.22 -10.28 4.58
CA ALA A 57 4.74 -9.19 3.73
C ALA A 57 5.75 -8.05 3.73
N ILE A 58 5.97 -7.38 2.59
CA ILE A 58 6.92 -6.27 2.48
C ILE A 58 6.17 -4.96 2.23
N LYS A 59 6.36 -3.98 3.11
CA LYS A 59 5.81 -2.64 2.93
C LYS A 59 6.78 -1.74 2.20
N LEU A 60 6.38 -1.31 1.01
CA LEU A 60 7.27 -0.73 0.00
C LEU A 60 7.17 0.78 -0.10
N SER A 61 8.25 1.38 -0.58
CA SER A 61 8.27 2.76 -1.08
C SER A 61 7.69 2.83 -2.50
N PRO A 62 7.01 3.92 -2.88
CA PRO A 62 6.55 4.13 -4.26
C PRO A 62 7.64 4.71 -5.20
N PHE A 63 8.85 4.96 -4.70
CA PHE A 63 9.88 5.76 -5.40
C PHE A 63 10.89 4.96 -6.25
N TYR A 64 10.54 3.74 -6.66
CA TYR A 64 11.36 2.97 -7.58
C TYR A 64 11.11 3.41 -9.02
N SER A 65 12.18 3.52 -9.82
CA SER A 65 12.12 3.92 -11.23
C SER A 65 11.17 3.04 -12.04
N ASN A 66 11.13 1.74 -11.73
CA ASN A 66 10.14 0.80 -12.24
C ASN A 66 9.54 0.00 -11.08
N MET A 67 8.50 0.57 -10.46
CA MET A 67 7.82 -0.05 -9.33
C MET A 67 7.15 -1.39 -9.68
N ALA A 68 6.68 -1.59 -10.92
CA ALA A 68 6.16 -2.88 -11.37
C ALA A 68 7.24 -3.98 -11.36
N TYR A 69 8.42 -3.66 -11.89
CA TYR A 69 9.55 -4.57 -11.90
C TYR A 69 10.05 -4.89 -10.48
N MET A 70 10.14 -3.88 -9.61
CA MET A 70 10.53 -4.07 -8.21
C MET A 70 9.53 -4.96 -7.46
N ALA A 71 8.22 -4.74 -7.63
CA ALA A 71 7.18 -5.58 -7.04
C ALA A 71 7.30 -7.05 -7.48
N ARG A 72 7.49 -7.29 -8.79
CA ARG A 72 7.69 -8.64 -9.34
C ARG A 72 8.91 -9.33 -8.74
N ARG A 73 10.04 -8.63 -8.61
CA ARG A 73 11.25 -9.20 -8.00
C ARG A 73 11.05 -9.54 -6.52
N LEU A 74 10.29 -8.72 -5.80
CA LEU A 74 10.01 -8.93 -4.38
C LEU A 74 9.03 -10.08 -4.15
N SER A 75 8.02 -10.26 -5.01
CA SER A 75 7.07 -11.37 -4.87
C SER A 75 7.71 -12.75 -5.01
N GLU A 76 8.91 -12.84 -5.60
CA GLU A 76 9.68 -14.10 -5.61
C GLU A 76 10.11 -14.56 -4.20
N TYR A 77 10.09 -13.66 -3.20
CA TYR A 77 10.54 -13.92 -1.83
C TYR A 77 9.55 -13.48 -0.75
N ALA A 78 8.47 -12.81 -1.12
CA ALA A 78 7.46 -12.27 -0.22
C ALA A 78 6.08 -12.81 -0.56
N ASP A 79 5.33 -13.22 0.47
CA ASP A 79 3.99 -13.76 0.33
C ASP A 79 2.95 -12.63 0.20
N GLY A 80 3.30 -11.41 0.63
CA GLY A 80 2.47 -10.22 0.45
C GLY A 80 3.25 -8.95 0.18
N LEU A 81 2.64 -8.00 -0.52
CA LEU A 81 3.16 -6.65 -0.75
C LEU A 81 2.18 -5.62 -0.17
N VAL A 82 2.71 -4.68 0.62
CA VAL A 82 1.92 -3.62 1.26
C VAL A 82 2.24 -2.28 0.62
N LEU A 83 1.25 -1.67 -0.03
CA LEU A 83 1.38 -0.47 -0.85
C LEU A 83 0.65 0.70 -0.18
N PHE A 84 1.31 1.77 0.26
CA PHE A 84 2.76 1.99 0.37
C PHE A 84 3.14 2.51 1.77
N ASN A 85 4.44 2.50 2.06
CA ASN A 85 4.99 3.26 3.17
C ASN A 85 4.69 4.76 2.99
N ARG A 86 4.37 5.44 4.09
CA ARG A 86 4.17 6.88 4.13
C ARG A 86 5.25 7.49 5.02
N PHE A 87 6.30 7.98 4.38
CA PHE A 87 7.39 8.66 5.06
C PHE A 87 6.85 9.94 5.73
N TYR A 88 7.11 10.11 7.03
CA TYR A 88 6.89 11.38 7.67
C TYR A 88 7.90 12.37 7.08
N GLN A 89 7.37 13.31 6.31
CA GLN A 89 8.19 14.33 5.68
C GLN A 89 8.56 15.39 6.73
N PRO A 90 9.80 15.89 6.71
CA PRO A 90 10.18 16.98 7.59
C PRO A 90 9.31 18.20 7.27
N ASP A 91 8.91 18.92 8.32
CA ASP A 91 8.43 20.29 8.22
C ASP A 91 9.48 21.23 8.80
N ILE A 92 9.43 22.49 8.41
CA ILE A 92 10.36 23.52 8.90
C ILE A 92 9.57 24.50 9.77
N ASP A 93 9.91 24.53 11.05
CA ASP A 93 9.48 25.59 11.95
C ASP A 93 10.20 26.88 11.56
N LEU A 94 9.48 27.82 10.95
CA LEU A 94 10.05 29.07 10.46
C LEU A 94 10.46 30.03 11.59
N GLU A 95 9.85 29.91 12.77
CA GLU A 95 10.16 30.77 13.92
C GLU A 95 11.45 30.31 14.61
N ASN A 96 11.61 28.99 14.77
CA ASN A 96 12.76 28.40 15.47
C ASN A 96 13.88 27.94 14.53
N LEU A 97 13.63 27.91 13.21
CA LEU A 97 14.54 27.36 12.18
C LEU A 97 14.92 25.90 12.44
N GLU A 98 13.97 25.11 12.92
CA GLU A 98 14.15 23.70 13.25
C GLU A 98 13.33 22.79 12.35
N VAL A 99 13.87 21.60 12.06
CA VAL A 99 13.10 20.54 11.41
C VAL A 99 12.21 19.86 12.46
N LYS A 100 10.89 19.96 12.30
CA LYS A 100 9.92 19.32 13.22
C LYS A 100 9.15 18.20 12.53
N PRO A 101 9.09 17.00 13.14
CA PRO A 101 8.20 15.96 12.67
C PRO A 101 6.78 16.23 13.19
N HIS A 102 5.80 16.19 12.29
CA HIS A 102 4.38 16.18 12.65
C HIS A 102 3.76 14.84 12.31
N VAL A 103 3.00 14.26 13.26
CA VAL A 103 2.17 13.10 12.98
C VAL A 103 1.01 13.55 12.12
N LEU A 104 1.21 13.48 10.81
CA LEU A 104 0.17 13.78 9.83
C LEU A 104 -0.61 12.50 9.54
N LEU A 105 -1.89 12.47 9.91
CA LEU A 105 -2.77 11.39 9.54
C LEU A 105 -3.03 11.43 8.02
N SER A 106 -3.11 10.26 7.39
CA SER A 106 -3.52 10.19 5.99
C SER A 106 -4.95 10.71 5.82
N THR A 107 -5.23 11.13 4.58
CA THR A 107 -6.54 11.59 4.13
C THR A 107 -7.01 10.69 2.99
N PRO A 108 -8.30 10.69 2.63
CA PRO A 108 -8.83 9.88 1.53
C PRO A 108 -8.08 10.08 0.19
N GLN A 109 -7.48 11.25 -0.04
CA GLN A 109 -6.68 11.50 -1.24
C GLN A 109 -5.45 10.59 -1.35
N ALA A 110 -4.88 10.16 -0.22
CA ALA A 110 -3.74 9.26 -0.18
C ALA A 110 -4.05 7.86 -0.77
N LEU A 111 -5.34 7.48 -0.87
CA LEU A 111 -5.78 6.20 -1.43
C LEU A 111 -5.43 6.05 -2.92
N ARG A 112 -5.37 7.16 -3.66
CA ARG A 112 -5.25 7.15 -5.13
C ARG A 112 -3.98 6.44 -5.61
N LEU A 113 -2.87 6.61 -4.89
CA LEU A 113 -1.57 6.03 -5.28
C LEU A 113 -1.54 4.51 -5.06
N PRO A 114 -1.86 3.96 -3.87
CA PRO A 114 -2.05 2.53 -3.68
C PRO A 114 -3.09 1.92 -4.63
N LEU A 115 -4.24 2.58 -4.84
CA LEU A 115 -5.30 2.11 -5.73
C LEU A 115 -4.78 1.85 -7.14
N ARG A 116 -4.06 2.82 -7.70
CA ARG A 116 -3.46 2.71 -9.03
C ARG A 116 -2.50 1.52 -9.12
N TRP A 117 -1.58 1.40 -8.17
CA TRP A 117 -0.56 0.35 -8.22
C TRP A 117 -1.11 -1.04 -7.94
N ILE A 118 -2.08 -1.17 -7.04
CA ILE A 118 -2.75 -2.45 -6.80
C ILE A 118 -3.51 -2.89 -8.06
N ALA A 119 -4.22 -1.98 -8.73
CA ALA A 119 -4.88 -2.29 -10.01
C ALA A 119 -3.90 -2.70 -11.11
N ILE A 120 -2.70 -2.11 -11.16
CA ILE A 120 -1.65 -2.44 -12.14
C ILE A 120 -0.98 -3.79 -11.83
N LEU A 121 -0.77 -4.12 -10.55
CA LEU A 121 -0.03 -5.31 -10.12
C LEU A 121 -0.89 -6.56 -10.01
N TYR A 122 -2.22 -6.42 -9.86
CA TYR A 122 -3.13 -7.55 -9.74
C TYR A 122 -2.96 -8.52 -10.92
N GLY A 123 -2.73 -9.80 -10.61
CA GLY A 123 -2.49 -10.86 -11.57
C GLY A 123 -1.11 -10.86 -12.24
N ARG A 124 -0.21 -9.94 -11.87
CA ARG A 124 1.16 -9.82 -12.44
C ARG A 124 2.29 -10.11 -11.45
N VAL A 125 1.95 -10.28 -10.18
CA VAL A 125 2.87 -10.66 -9.12
C VAL A 125 2.29 -11.84 -8.36
N ASP A 126 3.16 -12.75 -7.91
CA ASP A 126 2.78 -13.93 -7.13
C ASP A 126 2.83 -13.61 -5.63
N ALA A 127 2.04 -12.62 -5.22
CA ALA A 127 1.94 -12.17 -3.83
C ALA A 127 0.58 -11.53 -3.57
N ASP A 128 0.09 -11.67 -2.34
CA ASP A 128 -1.11 -10.98 -1.89
C ASP A 128 -0.87 -9.46 -1.83
N LEU A 129 -1.88 -8.66 -2.20
CA LEU A 129 -1.76 -7.20 -2.22
C LEU A 129 -2.50 -6.58 -1.04
N ALA A 130 -1.81 -5.80 -0.22
CA ALA A 130 -2.42 -5.06 0.87
C ALA A 130 -2.36 -3.54 0.63
N ALA A 131 -3.49 -2.90 0.84
CA ALA A 131 -3.66 -1.46 0.72
C ALA A 131 -3.45 -0.77 2.06
N THR A 132 -2.66 0.31 2.08
CA THR A 132 -2.52 1.17 3.26
C THR A 132 -2.40 2.64 2.85
N GLY A 133 -2.95 3.53 3.69
CA GLY A 133 -2.99 4.96 3.43
C GLY A 133 -4.29 5.40 2.75
N GLY A 134 -5.03 6.29 3.41
CA GLY A 134 -6.24 6.90 2.84
C GLY A 134 -7.50 6.04 2.80
N VAL A 135 -7.52 4.87 3.45
CA VAL A 135 -8.74 4.08 3.65
C VAL A 135 -9.47 4.60 4.90
N HIS A 136 -10.63 5.22 4.72
CA HIS A 136 -11.40 5.85 5.81
C HIS A 136 -12.83 5.35 5.92
N GLU A 137 -13.50 5.05 4.80
CA GLU A 137 -14.89 4.59 4.75
C GLU A 137 -15.01 3.24 4.01
N ALA A 138 -16.18 2.59 4.10
CA ALA A 138 -16.42 1.30 3.44
C ALA A 138 -16.26 1.37 1.91
N GLU A 139 -16.60 2.51 1.30
CA GLU A 139 -16.38 2.75 -0.12
C GLU A 139 -14.90 2.68 -0.51
N ASP A 140 -13.99 3.11 0.38
CA ASP A 140 -12.55 3.00 0.14
C ASP A 140 -12.10 1.54 0.16
N VAL A 141 -12.67 0.73 1.06
CA VAL A 141 -12.42 -0.71 1.13
C VAL A 141 -12.88 -1.38 -0.17
N LEU A 142 -14.12 -1.11 -0.60
CA LEU A 142 -14.69 -1.64 -1.85
C LEU A 142 -13.81 -1.30 -3.05
N LYS A 143 -13.38 -0.04 -3.20
CA LYS A 143 -12.48 0.38 -4.29
C LYS A 143 -11.17 -0.40 -4.30
N MET A 144 -10.54 -0.59 -3.12
CA MET A 144 -9.26 -1.30 -3.03
C MET A 144 -9.42 -2.79 -3.33
N VAL A 145 -10.47 -3.43 -2.82
CA VAL A 145 -10.76 -4.84 -3.13
C VAL A 145 -11.03 -4.98 -4.62
N MET A 146 -11.90 -4.16 -5.21
CA MET A 146 -12.18 -4.16 -6.65
C MET A 146 -10.93 -3.94 -7.50
N ALA A 147 -9.99 -3.10 -7.07
CA ALA A 147 -8.70 -2.93 -7.73
C ALA A 147 -7.81 -4.19 -7.65
N GLY A 148 -7.95 -5.00 -6.59
CA GLY A 148 -7.23 -6.26 -6.44
C GLY A 148 -6.65 -6.53 -5.06
N ALA A 149 -6.90 -5.67 -4.06
CA ALA A 149 -6.37 -5.87 -2.72
C ALA A 149 -7.02 -7.07 -2.01
N ASN A 150 -6.20 -7.82 -1.27
CA ASN A 150 -6.62 -8.84 -0.31
C ASN A 150 -7.02 -8.20 1.03
N VAL A 151 -6.30 -7.14 1.44
CA VAL A 151 -6.43 -6.52 2.76
C VAL A 151 -6.37 -5.00 2.64
N THR A 152 -7.13 -4.28 3.47
CA THR A 152 -7.07 -2.81 3.61
C THR A 152 -6.74 -2.41 5.04
N MET A 153 -5.81 -1.47 5.21
CA MET A 153 -5.32 -1.00 6.51
C MET A 153 -5.76 0.45 6.78
N MET A 154 -6.36 0.70 7.95
CA MET A 154 -7.12 1.93 8.23
C MET A 154 -6.59 2.77 9.42
N ALA A 155 -5.29 2.71 9.72
CA ALA A 155 -4.71 3.30 10.93
C ALA A 155 -5.14 4.77 11.19
N SER A 156 -5.13 5.63 10.16
CA SER A 156 -5.53 7.03 10.31
C SER A 156 -7.03 7.21 10.61
N ALA A 157 -7.90 6.34 10.12
CA ALA A 157 -9.32 6.37 10.43
C ALA A 157 -9.56 5.96 11.89
N LEU A 158 -8.88 4.90 12.35
CA LEU A 158 -9.00 4.42 13.73
C LEU A 158 -8.45 5.41 14.75
N LEU A 159 -7.34 6.10 14.44
CA LEU A 159 -6.81 7.15 15.30
C LEU A 159 -7.76 8.36 15.41
N LYS A 160 -8.58 8.64 14.40
CA LYS A 160 -9.56 9.74 14.41
C LYS A 160 -10.86 9.35 15.10
N ASN A 161 -11.38 8.16 14.80
CA ASN A 161 -12.75 7.76 15.11
C ASN A 161 -12.84 6.70 16.22
N GLY A 162 -11.71 6.16 16.68
CA GLY A 162 -11.64 5.04 17.62
C GLY A 162 -11.85 3.67 16.96
N ILE A 163 -11.62 2.61 17.74
CA ILE A 163 -11.68 1.22 17.25
C ILE A 163 -13.07 0.79 16.79
N ASN A 164 -14.12 1.36 17.36
CA ASN A 164 -15.52 1.04 17.01
C ASN A 164 -15.86 1.47 15.57
N HIS A 165 -15.05 2.32 14.95
CA HIS A 165 -15.21 2.67 13.54
C HIS A 165 -15.15 1.43 12.64
N LEU A 166 -14.40 0.38 13.00
CA LEU A 166 -14.36 -0.87 12.24
C LEU A 166 -15.74 -1.51 12.10
N GLN A 167 -16.57 -1.48 13.16
CA GLN A 167 -17.92 -2.04 13.12
C GLN A 167 -18.83 -1.27 12.16
N LYS A 168 -18.71 0.06 12.12
CA LYS A 168 -19.41 0.90 11.13
C LYS A 168 -19.00 0.50 9.71
N ILE A 169 -17.70 0.39 9.46
CA ILE A 169 -17.15 0.03 8.15
C ILE A 169 -17.65 -1.34 7.70
N GLU A 170 -17.63 -2.33 8.59
CA GLU A 170 -18.14 -3.67 8.29
C GLU A 170 -19.63 -3.65 7.95
N THR A 171 -20.43 -2.94 8.74
CA THR A 171 -21.89 -2.79 8.50
C THR A 171 -22.16 -2.15 7.14
N ASP A 172 -21.49 -1.04 6.85
CA ASP A 172 -21.64 -0.30 5.59
C ASP A 172 -21.18 -1.14 4.38
N LEU A 173 -20.11 -1.94 4.55
CA LEU A 173 -19.60 -2.87 3.52
C LEU A 173 -20.62 -3.97 3.22
N VAL A 174 -21.14 -4.64 4.24
CA VAL A 174 -22.14 -5.70 4.09
C VAL A 174 -23.40 -5.16 3.44
N HIS A 175 -23.89 -4.00 3.87
CA HIS A 175 -25.05 -3.36 3.28
C HIS A 175 -24.87 -3.06 1.79
N TRP A 176 -23.71 -2.52 1.41
CA TRP A 176 -23.40 -2.27 0.00
C TRP A 176 -23.37 -3.59 -0.79
N MET A 177 -22.74 -4.64 -0.24
CA MET A 177 -22.65 -5.95 -0.88
C MET A 177 -24.03 -6.59 -1.11
N GLU A 178 -24.91 -6.57 -0.10
CA GLU A 178 -26.27 -7.10 -0.21
C GLU A 178 -27.09 -6.35 -1.26
N THR A 179 -27.00 -5.01 -1.27
CA THR A 179 -27.69 -4.15 -2.23
C THR A 179 -27.25 -4.42 -3.68
N HIS A 180 -25.99 -4.83 -3.87
CA HIS A 180 -25.41 -5.12 -5.19
C HIS A 180 -25.25 -6.62 -5.45
N GLU A 181 -25.93 -7.47 -4.67
CA GLU A 181 -25.99 -8.93 -4.82
C GLU A 181 -24.62 -9.66 -4.75
N TYR A 182 -23.63 -9.07 -4.06
CA TYR A 182 -22.37 -9.72 -3.74
C TYR A 182 -22.50 -10.58 -2.49
N LYS A 183 -22.17 -11.86 -2.61
CA LYS A 183 -22.12 -12.81 -1.48
C LYS A 183 -20.79 -12.80 -0.74
N SER A 184 -19.73 -12.28 -1.38
CA SER A 184 -18.38 -12.33 -0.85
C SER A 184 -17.48 -11.32 -1.55
N ILE A 185 -16.55 -10.71 -0.80
CA ILE A 185 -15.54 -9.78 -1.36
C ILE A 185 -14.65 -10.44 -2.40
N GLN A 186 -14.51 -11.77 -2.36
CA GLN A 186 -13.73 -12.53 -3.34
C GLN A 186 -14.33 -12.41 -4.75
N GLN A 187 -15.65 -12.23 -4.87
CA GLN A 187 -16.32 -12.07 -6.18
C GLN A 187 -15.97 -10.74 -6.86
N MET A 188 -15.76 -9.67 -6.10
CA MET A 188 -15.40 -8.36 -6.65
C MET A 188 -13.89 -8.15 -6.80
N ARG A 189 -13.06 -8.97 -6.13
CA ARG A 189 -11.62 -8.71 -6.04
C ARG A 189 -10.95 -8.73 -7.41
N GLY A 190 -10.38 -7.58 -7.79
CA GLY A 190 -9.69 -7.40 -9.08
C GLY A 190 -10.61 -7.18 -10.29
N SER A 191 -11.93 -7.08 -10.10
CA SER A 191 -12.90 -6.76 -11.17
C SER A 191 -12.63 -5.42 -11.86
N MET A 192 -12.02 -4.47 -11.13
CA MET A 192 -11.63 -3.15 -11.62
C MET A 192 -10.10 -3.00 -11.70
N SER A 193 -9.36 -4.11 -11.85
CA SER A 193 -7.92 -4.08 -12.11
C SER A 193 -7.62 -3.60 -13.54
N GLN A 194 -6.37 -3.23 -13.83
CA GLN A 194 -5.96 -2.75 -15.16
C GLN A 194 -6.26 -3.78 -16.25
N GLN A 195 -6.09 -5.07 -15.96
CA GLN A 195 -6.32 -6.15 -16.93
C GLN A 195 -7.80 -6.51 -17.15
N ASN A 196 -8.69 -6.14 -16.21
CA ASN A 196 -10.11 -6.51 -16.25
C ASN A 196 -11.05 -5.35 -16.57
N THR A 197 -10.54 -4.11 -16.64
CA THR A 197 -11.34 -2.94 -17.02
C THR A 197 -11.46 -2.80 -18.54
N ALA A 198 -12.55 -2.19 -19.01
CA ALA A 198 -12.74 -1.85 -20.43
C ALA A 198 -11.76 -0.76 -20.94
N ASN A 199 -11.15 0.01 -20.02
CA ASN A 199 -10.17 1.05 -20.37
C ASN A 199 -8.89 0.93 -19.52
N PRO A 200 -7.94 0.05 -19.90
CA PRO A 200 -6.68 -0.14 -19.17
C PRO A 200 -5.82 1.13 -19.05
N GLU A 201 -5.89 2.02 -20.05
CA GLU A 201 -5.15 3.29 -20.08
C GLU A 201 -5.61 4.27 -18.99
N ALA A 202 -6.80 4.04 -18.39
CA ALA A 202 -7.29 4.80 -17.24
C ALA A 202 -6.42 4.65 -15.99
N PHE A 203 -5.56 3.63 -15.92
CA PHE A 203 -4.56 3.50 -14.85
C PHE A 203 -3.19 4.09 -15.24
N GLU A 204 -3.10 4.67 -16.44
CA GLU A 204 -1.88 5.25 -17.00
C GLU A 204 -2.06 6.76 -17.22
N ARG A 205 -1.78 7.27 -18.43
CA ARG A 205 -1.80 8.70 -18.73
C ARG A 205 -3.19 9.23 -19.04
N ALA A 206 -4.11 8.41 -19.53
CA ALA A 206 -5.42 8.86 -20.04
C ALA A 206 -6.27 9.53 -18.95
N GLN A 207 -6.15 9.08 -17.70
CA GLN A 207 -6.90 9.64 -16.57
C GLN A 207 -6.57 11.10 -16.27
N TYR A 208 -5.29 11.47 -16.35
CA TYR A 208 -4.85 12.85 -16.15
C TYR A 208 -5.48 13.81 -17.17
N MET A 209 -5.51 13.41 -18.45
CA MET A 209 -6.09 14.22 -19.53
C MET A 209 -7.60 14.40 -19.34
N GLN A 210 -8.32 13.33 -18.96
CA GLN A 210 -9.75 13.43 -18.69
C GLN A 210 -10.03 14.34 -17.48
N ALA A 211 -9.26 14.21 -16.40
CA ALA A 211 -9.47 15.00 -15.19
C ALA A 211 -9.31 16.51 -15.43
N ILE A 212 -8.29 16.92 -16.21
CA ILE A 212 -8.06 18.34 -16.50
C ILE A 212 -9.04 18.89 -17.53
N THR A 213 -9.37 18.13 -18.58
CA THR A 213 -10.30 18.60 -19.61
C THR A 213 -11.71 18.84 -19.08
N HIS A 214 -12.09 18.15 -18.01
CA HIS A 214 -13.38 18.32 -17.35
C HIS A 214 -13.32 19.24 -16.13
N TYR A 215 -12.14 19.74 -15.76
CA TYR A 215 -12.02 20.67 -14.65
C TYR A 215 -12.65 22.00 -15.02
N ARG A 216 -13.68 22.40 -14.26
CA ARG A 216 -14.26 23.74 -14.32
C ARG A 216 -13.92 24.45 -13.03
N HIS A 217 -13.45 25.68 -13.14
CA HIS A 217 -13.26 26.54 -11.97
C HIS A 217 -14.61 26.66 -11.24
N PRO A 218 -14.70 26.39 -9.93
CA PRO A 218 -15.92 26.61 -9.18
C PRO A 218 -16.30 28.08 -9.31
N VAL A 219 -17.50 28.38 -9.81
CA VAL A 219 -18.01 29.76 -9.77
C VAL A 219 -18.38 30.01 -8.31
N GLY A 220 -17.74 31.01 -7.70
CA GLY A 220 -17.92 31.36 -6.29
C GLY A 220 -19.31 31.85 -5.94
#